data_AF-A0A7Y4UDT1-F1
#
_entry.id   AF-A0A7Y4UDT1-F1
#
_cell.length_a   1.000
_cell.length_b   1.000
_cell.length_c   1.000
_cell.angle_alpha   90.00
_cell.angle_beta   90.00
_cell.angle_gamma   90.00
#
_symmetry.space_group_name_H-M   'P 1'
#
loop_
_entity.id
_entity.type
_entity.pdbx_description
1 polymer ?
#
loop_
_entity_poly.entity_id
_entity_poly.type
_entity_poly.pdbx_seq_one_letter_code
_entity_poly.pdbx_strand_id
1 'polypeptide(L)'
;MEQFWTWFGRVDNVFGVVGAIIGAATFALVWRQERRLRAQVKEKAALGNFAELRTQHAGIQSATPVAFALSLIPTSESIKGSVRTFLTSQQWDMPIEELNLDGLNSAEDLERFINALREKRRAFDDVGYTEIHLFIAGPVQAGTIIGSLFRNWIPVKLYHKPNPAPPQVYEYWMPLL
;
A
#
# COMPACT_ATOMS: atom_id res chain seq x y z
N MET A 1 29.15 51.09 -29.59
CA MET A 1 27.94 50.34 -29.16
C MET A 1 27.74 49.02 -29.91
N GLU A 2 28.12 48.89 -31.18
CA GLU A 2 27.95 47.64 -31.95
C GLU A 2 28.77 46.43 -31.44
N GLN A 3 29.94 46.64 -30.83
CA GLN A 3 30.75 45.56 -30.24
C GLN A 3 30.13 44.93 -28.98
N PHE A 4 29.32 45.70 -28.23
CA PHE A 4 28.65 45.19 -27.02
C PHE A 4 27.50 44.25 -27.37
N TRP A 5 26.69 44.61 -28.38
CA TRP A 5 25.57 43.80 -28.86
C TRP A 5 26.03 42.50 -29.56
N THR A 6 27.14 42.54 -30.28
CA THR A 6 27.73 41.35 -30.92
C THR A 6 28.40 40.40 -29.91
N TRP A 7 28.92 40.93 -28.80
CA TRP A 7 29.44 40.11 -27.69
C TRP A 7 28.29 39.45 -26.91
N PHE A 8 27.24 40.21 -26.55
CA PHE A 8 26.05 39.67 -25.88
C PHE A 8 25.36 38.59 -26.72
N GLY A 9 25.16 38.81 -28.02
CA GLY A 9 24.56 37.82 -28.91
C GLY A 9 25.39 36.54 -29.09
N ARG A 10 26.72 36.58 -28.89
CA ARG A 10 27.55 35.36 -28.85
C ARG A 10 27.41 34.63 -27.52
N VAL A 11 27.32 35.36 -26.42
CA VAL A 11 27.16 34.80 -25.07
C VAL A 11 25.80 34.11 -24.92
N ASP A 12 24.71 34.73 -25.41
CA ASP A 12 23.37 34.13 -25.40
C ASP A 12 23.28 32.86 -26.26
N ASN A 13 23.95 32.83 -27.41
CA ASN A 13 24.04 31.62 -28.24
C ASN A 13 24.80 30.49 -27.53
N VAL A 14 25.86 30.81 -26.79
CA VAL A 14 26.62 29.81 -26.01
C VAL A 14 25.75 29.24 -24.88
N PHE A 15 25.03 30.09 -24.14
CA PHE A 15 24.10 29.63 -23.10
C PHE A 15 22.93 28.81 -23.67
N GLY A 16 22.40 29.19 -24.84
CA GLY A 16 21.37 28.43 -25.55
C GLY A 16 21.85 27.03 -25.96
N VAL A 17 23.07 26.92 -26.47
CA VAL A 17 23.67 25.61 -26.85
C VAL A 17 23.90 24.73 -25.62
N VAL A 18 24.43 25.29 -24.53
CA VAL A 18 24.63 24.55 -23.27
C VAL A 18 23.30 24.08 -22.69
N GLY A 19 22.28 24.94 -22.68
CA GLY A 19 20.93 24.60 -22.24
C GLY A 19 20.31 23.48 -23.08
N ALA A 20 20.47 23.52 -24.41
CA ALA A 20 19.99 22.49 -25.31
C ALA A 20 20.68 21.13 -25.07
N ILE A 21 21.99 21.12 -24.80
CA ILE A 21 22.74 19.89 -24.47
C ILE A 21 22.25 19.30 -23.14
N ILE A 22 22.08 20.12 -22.10
CA ILE A 22 21.57 19.67 -20.81
C ILE A 22 20.13 19.15 -20.95
N GLY A 23 19.28 19.84 -21.70
CA GLY A 23 17.90 19.42 -21.99
C GLY A 23 17.83 18.11 -22.76
N ALA A 24 18.69 17.92 -23.75
CA ALA A 24 18.79 16.66 -24.49
C ALA A 24 19.29 15.51 -23.60
N ALA A 25 20.26 15.78 -22.71
CA ALA A 25 20.78 14.79 -21.77
C ALA A 25 19.73 14.37 -20.72
N THR A 26 19.01 15.32 -20.13
CA THR A 26 17.92 15.02 -19.18
C THR A 26 16.79 14.27 -19.86
N PHE A 27 16.40 14.66 -21.08
CA PHE A 27 15.40 13.94 -21.86
C PHE A 27 15.83 12.49 -22.15
N ALA A 28 17.09 12.28 -22.57
CA ALA A 28 17.62 10.93 -22.82
C ALA A 28 17.67 10.07 -21.55
N LEU A 29 18.00 10.66 -20.39
CA LEU A 29 17.98 9.97 -19.10
C LEU A 29 16.57 9.59 -18.68
N VAL A 30 15.61 10.51 -18.76
CA VAL A 30 14.20 10.26 -18.45
C VAL A 30 13.64 9.17 -19.38
N TRP A 31 13.93 9.25 -20.67
CA TRP A 31 13.47 8.24 -21.63
C TRP A 31 14.05 6.85 -21.36
N ARG A 32 15.33 6.77 -20.96
CA ARG A 32 15.94 5.50 -20.52
C ARG A 32 15.30 4.97 -19.24
N GLN A 33 14.99 5.83 -18.27
CA GLN A 33 14.31 5.45 -17.05
C GLN A 33 12.90 4.94 -17.33
N GLU A 34 12.12 5.65 -18.15
CA GLU A 34 10.77 5.20 -18.56
C GLU A 34 10.82 3.83 -19.23
N ARG A 35 11.78 3.58 -20.12
CA ARG A 35 11.93 2.27 -20.76
C ARG A 35 12.21 1.17 -19.75
N ARG A 36 13.05 1.42 -18.74
CA ARG A 36 13.34 0.47 -17.65
C ARG A 36 12.11 0.22 -16.78
N LEU A 37 11.40 1.28 -16.39
CA LEU A 37 10.14 1.18 -15.64
C LEU A 37 9.09 0.37 -16.41
N ARG A 38 8.91 0.64 -17.71
CA ARG A 38 7.99 -0.14 -18.55
C ARG A 38 8.42 -1.60 -18.69
N ALA A 39 9.73 -1.88 -18.75
CA ALA A 39 10.23 -3.25 -18.75
C ALA A 39 9.95 -3.97 -17.43
N GLN A 40 10.20 -3.32 -16.29
CA GLN A 40 9.87 -3.85 -14.96
C GLN A 40 8.36 -4.02 -14.76
N VAL A 41 7.54 -3.10 -15.29
CA VAL A 41 6.07 -3.24 -15.26
C VAL A 41 5.62 -4.40 -16.14
N LYS A 42 6.25 -4.65 -17.29
CA LYS A 42 5.97 -5.84 -18.12
C LYS A 42 6.40 -7.14 -17.43
N GLU A 43 7.54 -7.14 -16.75
CA GLU A 43 8.03 -8.27 -15.96
C GLU A 43 7.14 -8.53 -14.74
N LYS A 44 6.72 -7.47 -14.03
CA LYS A 44 5.73 -7.56 -12.93
C LYS A 44 4.32 -7.88 -13.41
N ALA A 45 3.94 -7.46 -14.62
CA ALA A 45 2.69 -7.88 -15.25
C ALA A 45 2.71 -9.36 -15.66
N ALA A 46 3.91 -9.94 -15.82
CA ALA A 46 4.10 -11.39 -15.99
C ALA A 46 3.92 -12.17 -14.68
N LEU A 47 3.91 -11.52 -13.49
CA LEU A 47 3.38 -12.08 -12.24
C LEU A 47 1.84 -12.18 -12.24
N GLY A 48 1.21 -12.22 -13.43
CA GLY A 48 -0.23 -12.19 -13.65
C GLY A 48 -0.98 -13.42 -13.12
N ASN A 49 -0.29 -14.41 -12.57
CA ASN A 49 -0.94 -15.49 -11.83
C ASN A 49 -1.16 -15.06 -10.38
N PHE A 50 -2.39 -14.70 -10.04
CA PHE A 50 -2.82 -14.42 -8.66
C PHE A 50 -2.35 -15.49 -7.65
N ALA A 51 -2.25 -16.74 -8.08
CA ALA A 51 -1.74 -17.85 -7.28
C ALA A 51 -0.27 -17.69 -6.90
N GLU A 52 0.57 -17.17 -7.79
CA GLU A 52 2.01 -16.95 -7.56
C GLU A 52 2.27 -15.76 -6.64
N LEU A 53 1.51 -14.67 -6.79
CA LEU A 53 1.56 -13.54 -5.85
C LEU A 53 1.17 -13.97 -4.43
N ARG A 54 0.18 -14.86 -4.31
CA ARG A 54 -0.22 -15.43 -3.02
C ARG A 54 0.90 -16.29 -2.43
N THR A 55 1.55 -17.15 -3.19
CA THR A 55 2.63 -18.00 -2.65
C THR A 55 3.88 -17.21 -2.29
N GLN A 56 4.24 -16.18 -3.06
CA GLN A 56 5.44 -15.36 -2.79
C GLN A 56 5.34 -14.55 -1.50
N HIS A 57 4.15 -14.07 -1.13
CA HIS A 57 3.98 -13.19 0.02
C HIS A 57 3.46 -13.90 1.28
N ALA A 58 3.05 -15.17 1.18
CA ALA A 58 2.56 -15.96 2.31
C ALA A 58 3.68 -16.24 3.32
N GLY A 59 3.42 -15.99 4.60
CA GLY A 59 4.30 -16.38 5.72
C GLY A 59 5.61 -15.61 5.88
N ILE A 60 5.98 -14.75 4.91
CA ILE A 60 7.10 -13.81 5.07
C ILE A 60 6.70 -12.75 6.10
N GLN A 61 7.64 -12.23 6.89
CA GLN A 61 7.40 -11.10 7.78
C GLN A 61 8.55 -10.10 7.62
N SER A 62 8.21 -8.82 7.57
CA SER A 62 9.17 -7.73 7.67
C SER A 62 9.71 -7.57 9.12
N ALA A 63 10.59 -6.59 9.33
CA ALA A 63 11.25 -6.38 10.62
C ALA A 63 10.30 -5.91 11.74
N THR A 64 9.29 -5.08 11.42
CA THR A 64 8.32 -4.52 12.38
C THR A 64 6.88 -4.72 11.88
N PRO A 65 6.35 -5.95 11.90
CA PRO A 65 4.98 -6.22 11.46
C PRO A 65 3.95 -5.80 12.52
N VAL A 66 2.72 -5.50 12.09
CA VAL A 66 1.55 -5.27 12.96
C VAL A 66 0.35 -6.07 12.49
N ALA A 67 -0.40 -6.64 13.43
CA ALA A 67 -1.71 -7.22 13.14
C ALA A 67 -2.79 -6.17 13.30
N PHE A 68 -3.49 -5.85 12.22
CA PHE A 68 -4.61 -4.91 12.22
C PHE A 68 -5.94 -5.66 12.19
N ALA A 69 -6.63 -5.67 13.33
CA ALA A 69 -7.93 -6.30 13.53
C ALA A 69 -9.06 -5.29 13.27
N LEU A 70 -9.82 -5.50 12.18
CA LEU A 70 -10.88 -4.61 11.75
C LEU A 70 -12.24 -5.31 11.79
N SER A 71 -13.14 -4.82 12.64
CA SER A 71 -14.51 -5.31 12.75
C SER A 71 -15.51 -4.23 12.33
N LEU A 72 -16.40 -4.60 11.40
CA LEU A 72 -17.54 -3.81 10.93
C LEU A 72 -18.84 -4.61 11.09
N ILE A 73 -18.87 -5.57 12.01
CA ILE A 73 -20.08 -6.33 12.29
C ILE A 73 -21.04 -5.40 13.07
N PRO A 74 -22.35 -5.39 12.76
CA PRO A 74 -23.36 -4.54 13.42
C PRO A 74 -23.55 -4.74 14.94
N THR A 75 -22.74 -5.60 15.56
CA THR A 75 -22.72 -5.84 17.00
C THR A 75 -21.50 -5.20 17.67
N SER A 76 -20.62 -4.54 16.91
CA SER A 76 -19.34 -3.98 17.35
C SER A 76 -18.38 -4.98 18.03
N GLU A 77 -18.64 -6.28 17.87
CA GLU A 77 -17.82 -7.32 18.50
C GLU A 77 -16.38 -7.28 18.01
N SER A 78 -15.46 -7.28 18.97
CA SER A 78 -14.03 -7.34 18.74
C SER A 78 -13.61 -8.67 18.12
N ILE A 79 -12.86 -8.63 17.03
CA ILE A 79 -12.22 -9.82 16.46
C ILE A 79 -10.81 -10.06 17.02
N LYS A 80 -10.32 -9.19 17.91
CA LYS A 80 -8.97 -9.24 18.48
C LYS A 80 -8.63 -10.59 19.13
N GLY A 81 -9.60 -11.20 19.83
CA GLY A 81 -9.42 -12.52 20.44
C GLY A 81 -9.17 -13.62 19.42
N SER A 82 -9.91 -13.59 18.30
CA SER A 82 -9.71 -14.54 17.20
C SER A 82 -8.37 -14.32 16.50
N VAL A 83 -8.00 -13.06 16.26
CA VAL A 83 -6.70 -12.70 15.66
C VAL A 83 -5.55 -13.15 16.55
N ARG A 84 -5.63 -12.91 17.87
CA ARG A 84 -4.61 -13.36 18.82
C ARG A 84 -4.43 -14.88 18.81
N THR A 85 -5.54 -15.62 18.74
CA THR A 85 -5.52 -17.09 18.66
C THR A 85 -4.80 -17.56 17.39
N PHE A 86 -5.07 -16.92 16.25
CA PHE A 86 -4.39 -17.20 14.99
C PHE A 86 -2.89 -16.86 15.05
N LEU A 87 -2.51 -15.69 15.54
CA LEU A 87 -1.08 -15.32 15.68
C LEU A 87 -0.33 -16.31 16.58
N THR A 88 -0.98 -16.75 17.67
CA THR A 88 -0.41 -17.75 18.59
C THR A 88 -0.22 -19.10 17.88
N SER A 89 -1.19 -19.54 17.08
CA SER A 89 -1.09 -20.82 16.34
C SER A 89 -0.01 -20.80 15.26
N GLN A 90 0.26 -19.63 14.67
CA GLN A 90 1.35 -19.41 13.73
C GLN A 90 2.71 -19.13 14.38
N GLN A 91 2.75 -19.02 15.72
CA GLN A 91 3.95 -18.60 16.48
C GLN A 91 4.48 -17.23 16.05
N TRP A 92 3.58 -16.32 15.68
CA TRP A 92 3.91 -14.96 15.27
C TRP A 92 3.81 -13.99 16.42
N ASP A 93 4.88 -13.23 16.66
CA ASP A 93 4.94 -12.18 17.67
C ASP A 93 4.82 -10.81 17.00
N MET A 94 3.63 -10.19 17.10
CA MET A 94 3.39 -8.85 16.60
C MET A 94 2.30 -8.15 17.43
N PRO A 95 2.37 -6.81 17.60
CA PRO A 95 1.33 -6.04 18.26
C PRO A 95 0.01 -6.13 17.49
N ILE A 96 -1.10 -6.12 18.22
CA ILE A 96 -2.45 -6.13 17.65
C ILE A 96 -3.10 -4.76 17.85
N GLU A 97 -3.27 -4.06 16.74
CA GLU A 97 -4.01 -2.81 16.62
C GLU A 97 -5.45 -3.10 16.18
N GLU A 98 -6.40 -2.36 16.73
CA GLU A 98 -7.83 -2.65 16.53
C GLU A 98 -8.60 -1.43 16.05
N LEU A 99 -9.59 -1.69 15.19
CA LEU A 99 -10.64 -0.74 14.80
C LEU A 99 -11.98 -1.49 14.74
N ASN A 100 -12.86 -1.16 15.68
CA ASN A 100 -14.23 -1.69 15.72
C ASN A 100 -15.22 -0.57 15.44
N LEU A 101 -16.08 -0.78 14.45
CA LEU A 101 -17.18 0.13 14.13
C LEU A 101 -18.47 -0.66 13.90
N ASP A 102 -19.59 0.03 14.08
CA ASP A 102 -20.92 -0.54 13.96
C ASP A 102 -21.43 -0.52 12.50
N GLY A 103 -20.82 -1.34 11.65
CA GLY A 103 -21.21 -1.48 10.25
C GLY A 103 -20.98 -0.24 9.37
N LEU A 104 -21.57 -0.29 8.17
CA LEU A 104 -21.51 0.74 7.13
C LEU A 104 -22.92 0.98 6.59
N ASN A 105 -23.83 1.44 7.45
CA ASN A 105 -25.26 1.53 7.14
C ASN A 105 -25.66 2.88 6.55
N SER A 106 -24.87 3.93 6.77
CA SER A 106 -25.13 5.29 6.31
C SER A 106 -23.90 5.95 5.68
N ALA A 107 -24.11 7.09 5.01
CA ALA A 107 -23.01 7.91 4.48
C ALA A 107 -22.10 8.46 5.59
N GLU A 108 -22.68 8.78 6.76
CA GLU A 108 -21.93 9.24 7.94
C GLU A 108 -21.05 8.13 8.50
N ASP A 109 -21.56 6.89 8.58
CA ASP A 109 -20.77 5.72 9.01
C ASP A 109 -19.59 5.46 8.06
N LEU A 110 -19.83 5.62 6.76
CA LEU A 110 -18.79 5.49 5.73
C LEU A 110 -17.71 6.56 5.89
N GLU A 111 -18.10 7.82 6.09
CA GLU A 111 -17.14 8.91 6.30
C GLU A 111 -16.32 8.69 7.58
N ARG A 112 -16.99 8.31 8.68
CA ARG A 112 -16.34 7.95 9.94
C ARG A 112 -15.34 6.80 9.74
N PHE A 113 -15.71 5.77 9.00
CA PHE A 113 -14.84 4.64 8.68
C PHE A 113 -13.60 5.08 7.90
N ILE A 114 -13.76 5.88 6.85
CA ILE A 114 -12.65 6.40 6.04
C ILE A 114 -11.70 7.25 6.89
N ASN A 115 -12.25 8.11 7.75
CA ASN A 115 -11.45 8.96 8.63
C ASN A 115 -10.67 8.13 9.66
N ALA A 116 -11.30 7.14 10.27
CA ALA A 116 -10.64 6.22 11.21
C ALA A 116 -9.51 5.42 10.54
N LEU A 117 -9.70 4.96 9.28
CA LEU A 117 -8.65 4.29 8.52
C LEU A 117 -7.46 5.22 8.23
N ARG A 118 -7.72 6.48 7.87
CA ARG A 118 -6.66 7.48 7.63
C ARG A 118 -5.88 7.79 8.90
N GLU A 119 -6.57 7.89 10.03
CA GLU A 119 -5.94 8.10 11.33
C GLU A 119 -5.07 6.91 11.73
N LYS A 120 -5.59 5.67 11.61
CA LYS A 120 -4.79 4.46 11.85
C LYS A 120 -3.58 4.37 10.94
N ARG A 121 -3.72 4.69 9.66
CA ARG A 121 -2.60 4.73 8.72
C ARG A 121 -1.49 5.67 9.20
N ARG A 122 -1.85 6.91 9.60
CA ARG A 122 -0.88 7.88 10.15
C ARG A 122 -0.23 7.36 11.43
N ALA A 123 -1.00 6.79 12.35
CA ALA A 123 -0.47 6.21 13.58
C ALA A 123 0.51 5.06 13.30
N PHE A 124 0.26 4.25 12.28
CA PHE A 124 1.17 3.17 11.88
C PHE A 124 2.47 3.69 11.26
N ASP A 125 2.39 4.77 10.48
CA ASP A 125 3.57 5.48 9.97
C ASP A 125 4.40 6.07 11.13
N ASP A 126 3.76 6.71 12.11
CA ASP A 126 4.43 7.34 13.26
C ASP A 126 5.17 6.32 14.15
N VAL A 127 4.61 5.11 14.30
CA VAL A 127 5.25 4.01 15.04
C VAL A 127 6.37 3.35 14.22
N GLY A 128 6.33 3.45 12.88
CA GLY A 128 7.33 2.86 11.99
C GLY A 128 7.08 1.37 11.71
N TYR A 129 5.83 0.95 11.60
CA TYR A 129 5.52 -0.41 11.15
C TYR A 129 5.92 -0.61 9.68
N THR A 130 6.53 -1.75 9.36
CA THR A 130 7.00 -2.06 8.00
C THR A 130 6.08 -3.00 7.23
N GLU A 131 5.08 -3.60 7.88
CA GLU A 131 4.11 -4.51 7.26
C GLU A 131 2.83 -4.61 8.09
N ILE A 132 1.69 -4.76 7.42
CA ILE A 132 0.38 -4.93 8.07
C ILE A 132 -0.21 -6.30 7.72
N HIS A 133 -0.54 -7.08 8.74
CA HIS A 133 -1.41 -8.25 8.63
C HIS A 133 -2.84 -7.82 8.93
N LEU A 134 -3.62 -7.59 7.88
CA LEU A 134 -4.98 -7.06 7.94
C LEU A 134 -6.00 -8.19 8.05
N PHE A 135 -6.74 -8.22 9.16
CA PHE A 135 -7.84 -9.14 9.41
C PHE A 135 -9.16 -8.38 9.36
N ILE A 136 -10.06 -8.76 8.46
CA ILE A 136 -11.35 -8.08 8.28
C ILE A 136 -12.50 -9.00 8.65
N ALA A 137 -13.43 -8.48 9.44
CA ALA A 137 -14.78 -9.02 9.57
C ALA A 137 -15.79 -7.92 9.22
N GLY A 138 -16.38 -8.00 8.03
CA GLY A 138 -17.24 -6.93 7.55
C GLY A 138 -17.71 -7.15 6.11
N PRO A 139 -18.51 -6.21 5.58
CA PRO A 139 -19.02 -6.28 4.22
C PRO A 139 -17.90 -6.07 3.18
N VAL A 140 -18.06 -6.65 1.99
CA VAL A 140 -17.04 -6.62 0.91
C VAL A 140 -16.63 -5.19 0.53
N GLN A 141 -17.57 -4.24 0.59
CA GLN A 141 -17.36 -2.83 0.31
C GLN A 141 -16.21 -2.23 1.15
N ALA A 142 -16.09 -2.67 2.41
CA ALA A 142 -15.01 -2.24 3.28
C ALA A 142 -13.64 -2.67 2.74
N GLY A 143 -13.53 -3.89 2.22
CA GLY A 143 -12.32 -4.40 1.59
C GLY A 143 -11.90 -3.56 0.40
N THR A 144 -12.84 -3.11 -0.44
CA THR A 144 -12.56 -2.21 -1.57
C THR A 144 -12.01 -0.86 -1.11
N ILE A 145 -12.62 -0.26 -0.09
CA ILE A 145 -12.18 1.03 0.48
C ILE A 145 -10.77 0.88 1.06
N ILE A 146 -10.53 -0.15 1.86
CA ILE A 146 -9.20 -0.43 2.44
C ILE A 146 -8.18 -0.64 1.33
N GLY A 147 -8.48 -1.45 0.32
CA GLY A 147 -7.62 -1.65 -0.84
C GLY A 147 -7.23 -0.34 -1.52
N SER A 148 -8.17 0.61 -1.66
CA SER A 148 -7.88 1.93 -2.23
C SER A 148 -7.01 2.82 -1.32
N LEU A 149 -7.23 2.78 0.00
CA LEU A 149 -6.54 3.65 0.96
C LEU A 149 -5.13 3.17 1.32
N PHE A 150 -4.88 1.87 1.23
CA PHE A 150 -3.61 1.23 1.60
C PHE A 150 -2.73 0.87 0.39
N ARG A 151 -3.19 1.17 -0.84
CA ARG A 151 -2.42 0.95 -2.07
C ARG A 151 -1.12 1.74 -2.10
N ASN A 152 -0.05 1.17 -2.67
CA ASN A 152 1.26 1.82 -2.84
C ASN A 152 1.85 2.38 -1.52
N TRP A 153 1.60 1.71 -0.40
CA TRP A 153 2.15 2.09 0.90
C TRP A 153 3.08 0.99 1.42
N ILE A 154 3.09 0.71 2.72
CA ILE A 154 3.76 -0.48 3.27
C ILE A 154 2.98 -1.74 2.86
N PRO A 155 3.64 -2.90 2.72
CA PRO A 155 2.97 -4.15 2.36
C PRO A 155 1.82 -4.47 3.31
N VAL A 156 0.62 -4.69 2.75
CA VAL A 156 -0.55 -5.14 3.51
C VAL A 156 -0.94 -6.55 3.07
N LYS A 157 -1.11 -7.45 4.02
CA LYS A 157 -1.49 -8.84 3.79
C LYS A 157 -2.90 -9.05 4.29
N LEU A 158 -3.80 -9.38 3.38
CA LEU A 158 -5.20 -9.59 3.70
C LEU A 158 -5.45 -11.01 4.19
N TYR A 159 -6.11 -11.12 5.33
CA TYR A 159 -6.59 -12.36 5.91
C TYR A 159 -8.11 -12.32 6.03
N HIS A 160 -8.76 -13.43 5.69
CA HIS A 160 -10.20 -13.59 5.85
C HIS A 160 -10.53 -14.87 6.61
N LYS A 161 -11.72 -14.90 7.19
CA LYS A 161 -12.26 -16.11 7.80
C LYS A 161 -13.11 -16.83 6.75
N PRO A 162 -12.83 -18.08 6.40
CA PRO A 162 -13.65 -18.84 5.45
C PRO A 162 -15.07 -19.06 5.99
N ASN A 163 -16.03 -19.34 5.11
CA ASN A 163 -17.40 -19.69 5.49
C ASN A 163 -17.90 -20.83 4.57
N PRO A 164 -18.22 -22.04 5.09
CA PRO A 164 -18.18 -22.46 6.49
C PRO A 164 -16.74 -22.64 6.97
N ALA A 165 -16.42 -22.07 8.13
CA ALA A 165 -15.06 -22.10 8.69
C ALA A 165 -14.89 -23.27 9.66
N PRO A 166 -13.73 -23.94 9.70
CA PRO A 166 -13.18 -24.43 10.95
C PRO A 166 -13.06 -23.24 11.92
N PRO A 167 -13.53 -23.33 13.18
CA PRO A 167 -13.43 -22.23 14.12
C PRO A 167 -11.97 -21.81 14.30
N GLN A 168 -11.71 -20.50 14.28
CA GLN A 168 -10.43 -19.85 14.63
C GLN A 168 -9.31 -19.86 13.57
N VAL A 169 -9.57 -20.30 12.34
CA VAL A 169 -8.57 -20.24 11.27
C VAL A 169 -8.85 -19.06 10.35
N TYR A 170 -7.91 -18.11 10.30
CA TYR A 170 -7.85 -17.12 9.23
C TYR A 170 -7.02 -17.70 8.09
N GLU A 171 -7.44 -17.43 6.86
CA GLU A 171 -6.70 -17.79 5.66
C GLU A 171 -6.09 -16.54 5.02
N TYR A 172 -4.83 -16.67 4.61
CA TYR A 172 -4.18 -15.63 3.84
C TYR A 172 -4.80 -15.57 2.44
N TRP A 173 -5.38 -14.41 2.10
CA TRP A 173 -6.01 -14.21 0.81
C TRP A 173 -5.00 -13.74 -0.23
N MET A 174 -4.44 -12.54 -0.04
CA MET A 174 -3.59 -11.88 -1.01
C MET A 174 -2.85 -10.68 -0.39
N PRO A 175 -1.77 -10.19 -1.02
CA PRO A 175 -1.18 -8.91 -0.66
C PRO A 175 -1.95 -7.76 -1.35
N LEU A 176 -2.14 -6.64 -0.65
CA LEU A 176 -2.57 -5.38 -1.23
C LEU A 176 -1.30 -4.59 -1.58
N LEU A 177 -0.96 -4.55 -2.87
CA LEU A 177 0.20 -3.87 -3.42
C LEU A 177 -0.24 -2.65 -4.25
#